data_AF-S7PWD2-F1
#
_entry.id   AF-S7PWD2-F1
#
_cell.length_a   1.000
_cell.length_b   1.000
_cell.length_c   1.000
_cell.angle_alpha   90.00
_cell.angle_beta   90.00
_cell.angle_gamma   90.00
#
_symmetry.space_group_name_H-M   'P 1'
#
loop_
_entity.id
_entity.type
_entity.pdbx_description
1 polymer ?
#
loop_
_entity_poly.entity_id
_entity_poly.type
_entity_poly.pdbx_seq_one_letter_code
_entity_poly.pdbx_strand_id
1 'polypeptide(L)'
;MLEPLALIDWSDPGEIERDAGIYEKVMAFFMGIYGYDFLQTLWFEWWIITGKVHFKWPYIPYFLGRYSVIAMFAVLNKLDYHSIMAECDVEYKFIAVTFMLGTGCASLNLAIRTALIWKYKGYAVTTLIAIAAVHWYCVINAAVKFIRTDYDSFFGACLIVQTHQDALTALYIATLIFDMLILIASIVGLLRGSSDMRGWHMHDIRRVLFRQGIEYFLLTSLVNTSSVVFARLNYNTIMDIILSVPALVISMIASCHCVTSLILTYQELEKQEEGHEVRVIVDSEEPPLTSRIDIPP
;
A
#
# COMPACT_ATOMS: atom_id res chain seq x y z
N MET A 1 46.81 -21.05 1.55
CA MET A 1 45.93 -21.61 2.58
C MET A 1 44.71 -20.69 2.62
N LEU A 2 43.76 -20.92 1.71
CA LEU A 2 42.48 -20.23 1.74
C LEU A 2 41.74 -20.83 2.92
N GLU A 3 41.41 -20.02 3.93
CA GLU A 3 40.41 -20.41 4.91
C GLU A 3 39.19 -20.92 4.13
N PRO A 4 38.69 -22.13 4.40
CA PRO A 4 37.41 -22.51 3.82
C PRO A 4 36.44 -21.43 4.27
N LEU A 5 35.76 -20.78 3.31
CA LEU A 5 34.59 -19.97 3.60
C LEU A 5 33.74 -20.83 4.53
N ALA A 6 33.73 -20.51 5.82
CA ALA A 6 32.91 -21.20 6.78
C ALA A 6 31.50 -21.04 6.25
N LEU A 7 30.95 -22.12 5.70
CA LEU A 7 29.57 -22.14 5.26
C LEU A 7 28.78 -21.92 6.54
N ILE A 8 28.28 -20.70 6.73
CA ILE A 8 27.50 -20.34 7.91
C ILE A 8 26.30 -21.29 7.92
N ASP A 9 26.17 -22.04 9.00
CA ASP A 9 24.98 -22.85 9.21
C ASP A 9 23.87 -21.93 9.68
N TRP A 10 23.01 -21.52 8.73
CA TRP A 10 21.87 -20.65 8.99
C TRP A 10 20.81 -21.30 9.89
N SER A 11 20.88 -22.62 10.09
CA SER A 11 20.01 -23.38 10.99
C SER A 11 20.58 -23.52 12.40
N ASP A 12 21.77 -22.95 12.68
CA ASP A 12 22.33 -22.95 14.02
C ASP A 12 21.42 -22.14 14.98
N PRO A 13 21.09 -22.69 16.17
CA PRO A 13 20.23 -22.00 17.14
C PRO A 13 20.75 -20.60 17.54
N GLY A 14 22.07 -20.40 17.60
CA GLY A 14 22.67 -19.11 17.94
C GLY A 14 22.52 -18.08 16.83
N GLU A 15 22.52 -18.49 15.55
CA GLU A 15 22.22 -17.61 14.43
C GLU A 15 20.72 -17.28 14.34
N ILE A 16 19.84 -18.24 14.60
CA ILE A 16 18.38 -18.00 14.65
C ILE A 16 18.02 -17.01 15.76
N GLU A 17 18.61 -17.14 16.95
CA GLU A 17 18.39 -16.21 18.07
C GLU A 17 18.89 -14.79 17.71
N ARG A 18 20.06 -14.70 17.08
CA ARG A 18 20.59 -13.42 16.59
C ARG A 18 19.66 -12.78 15.56
N ASP A 19 19.21 -13.55 14.57
CA ASP A 19 18.31 -13.07 13.52
C ASP A 19 16.96 -12.63 14.09
N ALA A 20 16.42 -13.34 15.09
CA ALA A 20 15.21 -12.94 15.81
C ALA A 20 15.39 -11.58 16.50
N GLY A 21 16.53 -11.37 17.20
CA GLY A 21 16.84 -10.09 17.83
C GLY A 21 17.09 -8.95 16.83
N ILE A 22 17.56 -9.26 15.62
CA ILE A 22 17.65 -8.28 14.52
C ILE A 22 16.24 -7.95 14.00
N TYR A 23 15.42 -8.97 13.77
CA TYR A 23 14.06 -8.82 13.26
C TYR A 23 13.20 -7.96 14.19
N GLU A 24 13.26 -8.18 15.51
CA GLU A 24 12.57 -7.34 16.50
C GLU A 24 12.94 -5.84 16.36
N LYS A 25 14.23 -5.54 16.20
CA LYS A 25 14.70 -4.16 15.99
C LYS A 25 14.21 -3.57 14.67
N VAL A 26 14.20 -4.37 13.60
CA VAL A 26 13.66 -3.98 12.29
C VAL A 26 12.16 -3.67 12.42
N MET A 27 11.39 -4.51 13.10
CA MET A 27 9.97 -4.28 13.34
C MET A 27 9.73 -2.98 14.13
N ALA A 28 10.47 -2.76 15.22
CA ALA A 28 10.35 -1.54 16.02
C ALA A 28 10.68 -0.28 15.22
N PHE A 29 11.71 -0.34 14.35
CA PHE A 29 12.08 0.76 13.47
C PHE A 29 10.97 1.08 12.46
N PHE A 30 10.43 0.07 11.77
CA PHE A 30 9.36 0.27 10.79
C PHE A 30 8.01 0.63 11.43
N MET A 31 7.75 0.19 12.66
CA MET A 31 6.63 0.68 13.47
C MET A 31 6.76 2.19 13.71
N GLY A 32 7.95 2.67 14.07
CA GLY A 32 8.21 4.10 14.25
C GLY A 32 7.99 4.91 12.97
N ILE A 33 8.52 4.44 11.83
CA ILE A 33 8.31 5.06 10.52
C ILE A 33 6.82 5.12 10.19
N TYR A 34 6.12 3.99 10.34
CA TYR A 34 4.70 3.90 10.02
C TYR A 34 3.86 4.79 10.94
N GLY A 35 4.16 4.81 12.24
CA GLY A 35 3.50 5.68 13.20
C GLY A 35 3.69 7.16 12.88
N TYR A 36 4.91 7.56 12.50
CA TYR A 36 5.19 8.93 12.05
C TYR A 36 4.37 9.30 10.81
N ASP A 37 4.38 8.45 9.77
CA ASP A 37 3.61 8.68 8.55
C ASP A 37 2.09 8.72 8.82
N PHE A 38 1.61 7.83 9.67
CA PHE A 38 0.22 7.78 10.10
C PHE A 38 -0.20 9.11 10.72
N LEU A 39 0.57 9.63 11.68
CA LEU A 39 0.26 10.92 12.32
C LEU A 39 0.30 12.08 11.32
N GLN A 40 1.26 12.09 10.39
CA GLN A 40 1.37 13.13 9.36
C GLN A 40 0.21 13.13 8.36
N THR A 41 -0.49 12.01 8.21
CA THR A 41 -1.60 11.87 7.25
C THR A 41 -2.99 11.85 7.89
N LEU A 42 -3.09 12.03 9.22
CA LEU A 42 -4.36 12.09 9.96
C LEU A 42 -5.26 13.26 9.53
N TRP A 43 -4.68 14.36 9.04
CA TRP A 43 -5.46 15.51 8.56
C TRP A 43 -6.44 15.14 7.45
N PHE A 44 -6.07 14.17 6.60
CA PHE A 44 -6.89 13.73 5.47
C PHE A 44 -8.13 12.97 5.96
N GLU A 45 -7.95 12.09 6.95
CA GLU A 45 -9.06 11.35 7.56
C GLU A 45 -9.99 12.31 8.32
N TRP A 46 -9.41 13.30 9.00
CA TRP A 46 -10.18 14.36 9.64
C TRP A 46 -11.05 15.14 8.65
N TRP A 47 -10.57 15.39 7.43
CA TRP A 47 -11.37 16.04 6.37
C TRP A 47 -12.54 15.18 5.90
N ILE A 48 -12.38 13.85 5.86
CA ILE A 48 -13.48 12.94 5.53
C ILE A 48 -14.53 12.95 6.66
N ILE A 49 -14.10 12.86 7.92
CA ILE A 49 -14.99 12.88 9.08
C ILE A 49 -15.75 14.20 9.19
N THR A 50 -15.07 15.33 8.94
CA THR A 50 -15.68 16.67 8.96
C THR A 50 -16.53 16.97 7.71
N GLY A 51 -16.64 16.03 6.77
CA GLY A 51 -17.45 16.19 5.56
C GLY A 51 -16.86 17.13 4.51
N LYS A 52 -15.60 17.55 4.66
CA LYS A 52 -14.89 18.34 3.63
C LYS A 52 -14.57 17.52 2.38
N VAL A 53 -14.51 16.19 2.51
CA VAL A 53 -14.35 15.24 1.42
C VAL A 53 -15.46 14.20 1.51
N HIS A 54 -16.26 14.09 0.44
CA HIS A 54 -17.30 13.07 0.37
C HIS A 54 -16.70 11.66 0.34
N PHE A 55 -17.24 10.76 1.16
CA PHE A 55 -16.81 9.37 1.18
C PHE A 55 -17.14 8.68 -0.15
N LYS A 56 -16.15 8.03 -0.75
CA LYS A 56 -16.30 7.22 -1.96
C LYS A 56 -15.85 5.79 -1.66
N TRP A 57 -16.50 4.79 -2.27
CA TRP A 57 -16.13 3.36 -2.14
C TRP A 57 -14.63 3.05 -2.28
N PRO A 58 -13.87 3.72 -3.17
CA PRO A 58 -12.42 3.58 -3.26
C PRO A 58 -11.63 3.81 -1.96
N TYR A 59 -12.21 4.46 -0.94
CA TYR A 59 -11.52 4.73 0.33
C TYR A 59 -11.58 3.54 1.31
N ILE A 60 -12.39 2.53 1.03
CA ILE A 60 -12.49 1.34 1.89
C ILE A 60 -11.15 0.60 1.98
N PRO A 61 -10.48 0.20 0.88
CA PRO A 61 -9.17 -0.44 0.99
C PRO A 61 -8.12 0.49 1.61
N TYR A 62 -8.21 1.81 1.40
CA TYR A 62 -7.33 2.78 2.05
C TYR A 62 -7.43 2.68 3.58
N PHE A 63 -8.63 2.79 4.14
CA PHE A 63 -8.83 2.71 5.58
C PHE A 63 -8.57 1.30 6.12
N LEU A 64 -9.11 0.28 5.46
CA LEU A 64 -9.00 -1.10 5.90
C LEU A 64 -7.53 -1.54 6.00
N GLY A 65 -6.73 -1.28 4.96
CA GLY A 65 -5.30 -1.61 4.98
C GLY A 65 -4.52 -0.78 6.00
N ARG A 66 -4.84 0.51 6.13
CA ARG A 66 -4.15 1.41 7.06
C ARG A 66 -4.37 1.00 8.52
N TYR A 67 -5.61 0.73 8.90
CA TYR A 67 -5.93 0.28 10.26
C TYR A 67 -5.51 -1.17 10.51
N SER A 68 -5.42 -2.03 9.48
CA SER A 68 -4.91 -3.39 9.66
C SER A 68 -3.43 -3.39 10.05
N VAL A 69 -2.59 -2.50 9.48
CA VAL A 69 -1.16 -2.40 9.88
C VAL A 69 -1.03 -1.91 11.33
N ILE A 70 -1.85 -0.95 11.76
CA ILE A 70 -1.88 -0.52 13.17
C ILE A 70 -2.29 -1.69 14.08
N ALA A 71 -3.32 -2.43 13.71
CA ALA A 71 -3.78 -3.60 14.47
C ALA A 71 -2.70 -4.68 14.55
N MET A 72 -1.97 -4.92 13.45
CA MET A 72 -0.83 -5.85 13.40
C MET A 72 0.26 -5.44 14.40
N PHE A 73 0.72 -4.18 14.37
CA PHE A 73 1.72 -3.69 15.32
C PHE A 73 1.22 -3.71 16.76
N ALA A 74 -0.05 -3.40 17.00
CA ALA A 74 -0.63 -3.43 18.35
C ALA A 74 -0.60 -4.83 18.97
N VAL A 75 -0.85 -5.88 18.17
CA VAL A 75 -0.75 -7.27 18.66
C VAL A 75 0.71 -7.70 18.79
N LEU A 76 1.59 -7.32 17.86
CA LEU A 76 3.02 -7.64 17.94
C LEU A 76 3.67 -7.11 19.24
N ASN A 77 3.31 -5.91 19.69
CA ASN A 77 3.83 -5.35 20.96
C ASN A 77 3.17 -5.95 22.22
N LYS A 78 2.12 -6.76 22.05
CA LYS A 78 1.42 -7.44 23.14
C LYS A 78 1.81 -8.91 23.29
N LEU A 79 2.63 -9.44 22.38
CA LEU A 79 3.20 -10.78 22.49
C LEU A 79 4.18 -10.80 23.68
N ASP A 80 3.63 -10.88 24.89
CA ASP A 80 4.38 -11.03 26.13
C ASP A 80 4.36 -12.51 26.55
N TYR A 81 5.50 -13.00 27.05
CA TYR A 81 5.83 -14.42 27.26
C TYR A 81 4.94 -15.14 28.30
N HIS A 82 4.03 -14.41 28.95
CA HIS A 82 3.24 -14.91 30.08
C HIS A 82 1.79 -15.30 29.75
N SER A 83 1.38 -15.33 28.48
CA SER A 83 0.03 -15.77 28.10
C SER A 83 -0.12 -17.30 28.17
N ILE A 84 -0.84 -17.72 29.20
CA ILE A 84 -1.15 -19.10 29.62
C ILE A 84 -1.80 -19.94 28.49
N MET A 85 -1.19 -21.11 28.22
CA MET A 85 -1.69 -22.44 27.80
C MET A 85 -2.82 -22.65 26.77
N ALA A 86 -3.65 -21.69 26.35
CA ALA A 86 -4.88 -22.02 25.60
C ALA A 86 -5.11 -21.31 24.24
N GLU A 87 -4.54 -20.14 23.97
CA GLU A 87 -4.96 -19.34 22.78
C GLU A 87 -3.83 -18.73 21.94
N CYS A 88 -2.59 -19.23 22.03
CA CYS A 88 -1.48 -18.67 21.23
C CYS A 88 -1.76 -18.57 19.72
N ASP A 89 -2.46 -19.55 19.17
CA ASP A 89 -2.79 -19.62 17.74
C ASP A 89 -3.61 -18.40 17.27
N VAL A 90 -4.39 -17.78 18.16
CA VAL A 90 -5.27 -16.65 17.83
C VAL A 90 -4.46 -15.40 17.51
N GLU A 91 -3.43 -15.10 18.29
CA GLU A 91 -2.64 -13.87 18.15
C GLU A 91 -1.79 -13.90 16.87
N TYR A 92 -1.11 -15.02 16.62
CA TYR A 92 -0.35 -15.22 15.38
C TYR A 92 -1.26 -15.26 14.14
N LYS A 93 -2.45 -15.88 14.23
CA LYS A 93 -3.44 -15.81 13.14
C LYS A 93 -3.96 -14.41 12.93
N PHE A 94 -4.17 -13.64 13.99
CA PHE A 94 -4.59 -12.24 13.88
C PHE A 94 -3.52 -11.39 13.20
N ILE A 95 -2.24 -11.55 13.58
CA ILE A 95 -1.10 -10.90 12.91
C ILE A 95 -1.07 -11.30 11.43
N ALA A 96 -1.20 -12.59 11.11
CA ALA A 96 -1.22 -13.06 9.73
C ALA A 96 -2.39 -12.43 8.95
N VAL A 97 -3.61 -12.46 9.47
CA VAL A 97 -4.78 -11.87 8.79
C VAL A 97 -4.61 -10.37 8.58
N THR A 98 -4.16 -9.63 9.59
CA THR A 98 -3.95 -8.17 9.48
C THR A 98 -2.81 -7.79 8.54
N PHE A 99 -1.74 -8.59 8.50
CA PHE A 99 -0.66 -8.48 7.51
C PHE A 99 -1.16 -8.69 6.08
N MET A 100 -1.96 -9.75 5.87
CA MET A 100 -2.54 -10.10 4.57
C MET A 100 -3.54 -9.05 4.09
N LEU A 101 -4.40 -8.56 4.99
CA LEU A 101 -5.33 -7.47 4.70
C LEU A 101 -4.58 -6.20 4.31
N GLY A 102 -3.51 -5.85 5.02
CA GLY A 102 -2.68 -4.69 4.70
C GLY A 102 -2.07 -4.82 3.32
N THR A 103 -1.44 -5.96 3.03
CA THR A 103 -0.82 -6.23 1.73
C THR A 103 -1.83 -6.17 0.58
N GLY A 104 -2.97 -6.87 0.71
CA GLY A 104 -4.03 -6.86 -0.30
C GLY A 104 -4.63 -5.48 -0.53
N CYS A 105 -4.81 -4.69 0.53
CA CYS A 105 -5.34 -3.33 0.44
C CYS A 105 -4.35 -2.35 -0.19
N ALA A 106 -3.05 -2.47 0.11
CA ALA A 106 -2.01 -1.69 -0.56
C ALA A 106 -2.07 -1.85 -2.08
N SER A 107 -2.14 -3.10 -2.54
CA SER A 107 -2.26 -3.46 -3.95
C SER A 107 -3.59 -2.99 -4.55
N LEU A 108 -4.72 -3.06 -3.83
CA LEU A 108 -6.00 -2.49 -4.31
C LEU A 108 -5.95 -0.98 -4.50
N ASN A 109 -5.33 -0.23 -3.59
CA ASN A 109 -5.18 1.22 -3.70
C ASN A 109 -4.47 1.59 -5.02
N LEU A 110 -3.44 0.84 -5.38
CA LEU A 110 -2.71 0.96 -6.64
C LEU A 110 -3.59 0.61 -7.86
N ALA A 111 -4.40 -0.43 -7.76
CA ALA A 111 -5.32 -0.84 -8.82
C ALA A 111 -6.47 0.15 -9.07
N ILE A 112 -7.04 0.72 -8.01
CA ILE A 112 -8.08 1.77 -8.10
C ILE A 112 -7.54 2.99 -8.82
N ARG A 113 -6.33 3.43 -8.46
CA ARG A 113 -5.66 4.53 -9.17
C ARG A 113 -5.51 4.23 -10.66
N THR A 114 -5.17 3.00 -10.99
CA THR A 114 -5.09 2.56 -12.38
C THR A 114 -6.46 2.67 -13.05
N ALA A 115 -7.54 2.19 -12.42
CA ALA A 115 -8.89 2.32 -12.97
C ALA A 115 -9.29 3.79 -13.25
N LEU A 116 -8.87 4.72 -12.38
CA LEU A 116 -9.05 6.17 -12.57
C LEU A 116 -8.28 6.72 -13.77
N ILE A 117 -7.02 6.31 -13.97
CA ILE A 117 -6.21 6.69 -15.16
C ILE A 117 -6.91 6.25 -16.45
N TRP A 118 -7.53 5.06 -16.45
CA TRP A 118 -8.28 4.54 -17.58
C TRP A 118 -9.70 5.12 -17.70
N LYS A 119 -10.06 6.11 -16.88
CA LYS A 119 -11.39 6.76 -16.82
C LYS A 119 -12.53 5.75 -16.76
N TYR A 120 -12.35 4.67 -16.01
CA TYR A 120 -13.32 3.59 -15.87
C TYR A 120 -13.79 2.95 -17.20
N LYS A 121 -12.94 2.95 -18.24
CA LYS A 121 -13.26 2.22 -19.49
C LYS A 121 -13.49 0.73 -19.19
N GLY A 122 -14.62 0.19 -19.65
CA GLY A 122 -15.11 -1.14 -19.29
C GLY A 122 -14.07 -2.27 -19.41
N TYR A 123 -13.35 -2.37 -20.52
CA TYR A 123 -12.33 -3.43 -20.68
C TYR A 123 -11.19 -3.35 -19.67
N ALA A 124 -10.74 -2.15 -19.32
CA ALA A 124 -9.64 -1.94 -18.37
C ALA A 124 -10.11 -2.29 -16.95
N VAL A 125 -11.30 -1.80 -16.56
CA VAL A 125 -11.90 -2.09 -15.25
C VAL A 125 -12.17 -3.58 -15.09
N THR A 126 -12.77 -4.25 -16.08
CA THR A 126 -13.03 -5.69 -16.03
C THR A 126 -11.73 -6.49 -15.88
N THR A 127 -10.67 -6.09 -16.59
CA THR A 127 -9.34 -6.73 -16.47
C THR A 127 -8.74 -6.53 -15.07
N LEU A 128 -8.81 -5.31 -14.53
CA LEU A 128 -8.31 -5.00 -13.19
C LEU A 128 -9.07 -5.78 -12.10
N ILE A 129 -10.40 -5.88 -12.22
CA ILE A 129 -11.23 -6.65 -11.28
C ILE A 129 -10.87 -8.14 -11.34
N ALA A 130 -10.69 -8.71 -12.53
CA ALA A 130 -10.31 -10.11 -12.68
C ALA A 130 -8.96 -10.40 -12.03
N ILE A 131 -7.95 -9.55 -12.28
CA ILE A 131 -6.61 -9.69 -11.70
C ILE A 131 -6.65 -9.50 -10.17
N ALA A 132 -7.47 -8.55 -9.68
CA ALA A 132 -7.66 -8.32 -8.24
C ALA A 132 -8.35 -9.50 -7.55
N ALA A 133 -9.34 -10.12 -8.19
CA ALA A 133 -10.03 -11.28 -7.63
C ALA A 133 -9.06 -12.48 -7.47
N VAL A 134 -8.19 -12.70 -8.47
CA VAL A 134 -7.16 -13.75 -8.39
C VAL A 134 -6.17 -13.45 -7.25
N HIS A 135 -5.70 -12.21 -7.14
CA HIS A 135 -4.79 -11.80 -6.06
C HIS A 135 -5.42 -11.99 -4.68
N TRP A 136 -6.65 -11.52 -4.46
CA TRP A 136 -7.36 -11.67 -3.19
C TRP A 136 -7.65 -13.13 -2.84
N TYR A 137 -7.94 -13.97 -3.82
CA TYR A 137 -8.05 -15.41 -3.60
C TYR A 137 -6.73 -15.99 -3.06
N CYS A 138 -5.59 -15.62 -3.64
CA CYS A 138 -4.28 -16.03 -3.13
C CYS A 138 -4.01 -15.49 -1.72
N VAL A 139 -4.32 -14.22 -1.45
CA VAL A 139 -4.16 -13.56 -0.14
C VAL A 139 -4.97 -14.27 0.95
N ILE A 140 -6.25 -14.55 0.69
CA ILE A 140 -7.13 -15.21 1.66
C ILE A 140 -6.66 -16.65 1.93
N ASN A 141 -6.30 -17.40 0.88
CA ASN A 141 -5.78 -18.75 1.05
C ASN A 141 -4.47 -18.77 1.86
N ALA A 142 -3.58 -17.81 1.61
CA ALA A 142 -2.35 -17.66 2.36
C ALA A 142 -2.64 -17.31 3.82
N ALA A 143 -3.56 -16.38 4.10
CA ALA A 143 -3.95 -15.99 5.47
C ALA A 143 -4.45 -17.19 6.31
N VAL A 144 -5.27 -18.05 5.71
CA VAL A 144 -5.86 -19.21 6.41
C VAL A 144 -4.83 -20.34 6.63
N LYS A 145 -3.88 -20.50 5.71
CA LYS A 145 -2.89 -21.60 5.72
C LYS A 145 -1.54 -21.20 6.31
N PHE A 146 -1.40 -19.97 6.81
CA PHE A 146 -0.11 -19.35 7.07
C PHE A 146 0.71 -20.05 8.16
N ILE A 147 0.09 -20.32 9.32
CA ILE A 147 0.80 -20.76 10.53
C ILE A 147 0.04 -21.90 11.20
N ARG A 148 0.80 -22.92 11.63
CA ARG A 148 0.48 -23.75 12.79
C ARG A 148 1.45 -23.44 13.92
N THR A 149 0.92 -22.99 15.04
CA THR A 149 1.66 -22.85 16.29
C THR A 149 1.46 -24.07 17.18
N ASP A 150 2.49 -24.45 17.93
CA ASP A 150 2.35 -25.41 19.03
C ASP A 150 2.99 -24.83 20.30
N TYR A 151 2.47 -25.24 21.46
CA TYR A 151 2.96 -24.76 22.74
C TYR A 151 4.10 -25.66 23.22
N ASP A 152 5.29 -25.08 23.40
CA ASP A 152 6.45 -25.83 23.88
C ASP A 152 6.55 -25.72 25.41
N SER A 153 6.40 -26.86 26.09
CA SER A 153 6.46 -26.96 27.55
C SER A 153 7.84 -26.71 28.16
N PHE A 154 8.92 -26.82 27.38
CA PHE A 154 10.30 -26.61 27.83
C PHE A 154 10.64 -25.12 27.89
N PHE A 155 10.26 -24.37 26.85
CA PHE A 155 10.42 -22.93 26.85
C PHE A 155 9.29 -22.24 27.62
N GLY A 156 8.12 -22.85 27.81
CA GLY A 156 6.98 -22.15 28.41
C GLY A 156 6.48 -21.00 27.52
N ALA A 157 6.72 -21.15 26.21
CA ALA A 157 6.41 -20.17 25.19
C ALA A 157 5.76 -20.88 24.00
N CYS A 158 4.99 -20.12 23.25
CA CYS A 158 4.40 -20.63 22.03
C CYS A 158 5.35 -20.44 20.85
N LEU A 159 5.65 -21.55 20.17
CA LEU A 159 6.59 -21.58 19.08
C LEU A 159 5.85 -21.83 17.75
N ILE A 160 6.39 -21.22 16.71
CA ILE A 160 5.93 -21.46 15.34
C ILE A 160 6.51 -22.81 14.91
N VAL A 161 5.69 -23.86 14.95
CA VAL A 161 6.14 -25.23 14.64
C VAL A 161 6.18 -25.49 13.14
N GLN A 162 5.27 -24.90 12.37
CA GLN A 162 5.29 -25.04 10.92
C GLN A 162 4.72 -23.81 10.21
N THR A 163 5.58 -23.13 9.45
CA THR A 163 5.20 -22.18 8.42
C THR A 163 5.05 -22.91 7.09
N HIS A 164 3.91 -22.78 6.42
CA HIS A 164 3.76 -23.27 5.05
C HIS A 164 4.48 -22.31 4.09
N GLN A 165 5.79 -22.49 3.94
CA GLN A 165 6.68 -21.68 3.08
C GLN A 165 6.15 -21.57 1.64
N ASP A 166 5.50 -22.63 1.13
CA ASP A 166 4.88 -22.63 -0.19
C ASP A 166 3.74 -21.60 -0.32
N ALA A 167 2.92 -21.44 0.72
CA ALA A 167 1.82 -20.49 0.73
C ALA A 167 2.34 -19.04 0.80
N LEU A 168 3.36 -18.82 1.63
CA LEU A 168 4.09 -17.57 1.77
C LEU A 168 4.74 -17.13 0.46
N THR A 169 5.47 -18.04 -0.17
CA THR A 169 6.15 -17.79 -1.44
C THR A 169 5.14 -17.56 -2.56
N ALA A 170 4.08 -18.35 -2.64
CA ALA A 170 3.02 -18.18 -3.63
C ALA A 170 2.33 -16.82 -3.49
N LEU A 171 2.08 -16.36 -2.26
CA LEU A 171 1.54 -15.03 -1.98
C LEU A 171 2.46 -13.92 -2.48
N TYR A 172 3.75 -13.95 -2.11
CA TYR A 172 4.66 -12.88 -2.49
C TYR A 172 4.84 -12.82 -4.01
N ILE A 173 4.92 -13.97 -4.68
CA ILE A 173 4.93 -14.05 -6.14
C ILE A 173 3.63 -13.49 -6.73
N ALA A 174 2.47 -13.88 -6.19
CA ALA A 174 1.18 -13.37 -6.67
C ALA A 174 1.06 -11.86 -6.51
N THR A 175 1.53 -11.31 -5.38
CA THR A 175 1.52 -9.87 -5.10
C THR A 175 2.48 -9.12 -6.02
N LEU A 176 3.68 -9.65 -6.23
CA LEU A 176 4.65 -9.07 -7.16
C LEU A 176 4.12 -9.03 -8.60
N ILE A 177 3.55 -10.15 -9.08
CA ILE A 177 2.93 -10.22 -10.42
C ILE A 177 1.78 -9.23 -10.52
N PHE A 178 0.91 -9.17 -9.51
CA PHE A 178 -0.20 -8.24 -9.47
C PHE A 178 0.31 -6.79 -9.58
N ASP A 179 1.19 -6.34 -8.69
CA ASP A 179 1.71 -4.98 -8.68
C ASP A 179 2.41 -4.62 -10.00
N MET A 180 3.14 -5.56 -10.61
CA MET A 180 3.79 -5.37 -11.92
C MET A 180 2.77 -5.21 -13.05
N LEU A 181 1.70 -6.00 -13.08
CA LEU A 181 0.63 -5.85 -14.07
C LEU A 181 -0.08 -4.51 -13.92
N ILE A 182 -0.34 -4.08 -12.67
CA ILE A 182 -0.93 -2.77 -12.37
C ILE A 182 -0.01 -1.62 -12.79
N LEU A 183 1.30 -1.75 -12.55
CA LEU A 183 2.31 -0.78 -12.99
C LEU A 183 2.33 -0.66 -14.52
N ILE A 184 2.37 -1.79 -15.23
CA ILE A 184 2.33 -1.80 -16.71
C ILE A 184 1.03 -1.16 -17.21
N ALA A 185 -0.11 -1.54 -16.65
CA ALA A 185 -1.41 -0.95 -17.00
C ALA A 185 -1.46 0.55 -16.72
N SER A 186 -0.88 1.01 -15.61
CA SER A 186 -0.74 2.44 -15.30
C SER A 186 0.09 3.19 -16.32
N ILE A 187 1.27 2.66 -16.68
CA ILE A 187 2.16 3.26 -17.69
C ILE A 187 1.46 3.33 -19.05
N VAL A 188 0.84 2.24 -19.51
CA VAL A 188 0.14 2.18 -20.80
C VAL A 188 -1.05 3.16 -20.83
N GLY A 189 -1.83 3.22 -19.75
CA GLY A 189 -2.96 4.15 -19.63
C GLY A 189 -2.51 5.62 -19.73
N LEU A 190 -1.39 5.95 -19.08
CA LEU A 190 -0.79 7.28 -19.11
C LEU A 190 -0.21 7.64 -20.48
N LEU A 191 0.49 6.72 -21.15
CA LEU A 191 1.04 6.93 -22.49
C LEU A 191 -0.08 7.15 -23.53
N ARG A 192 -1.15 6.35 -23.46
CA ARG A 192 -2.31 6.48 -24.34
C ARG A 192 -3.07 7.78 -24.14
N GLY A 193 -3.17 8.27 -22.90
CA GLY A 193 -3.78 9.57 -22.59
C GLY A 193 -3.04 10.77 -23.20
N SER A 194 -1.88 10.57 -23.83
CA SER A 194 -1.11 11.64 -24.48
C SER A 194 -1.56 12.05 -25.86
N SER A 195 -2.44 11.28 -26.51
CA SER A 195 -2.91 11.61 -27.87
C SER A 195 -4.23 12.38 -27.92
N ASP A 196 -5.06 12.32 -26.86
CA ASP A 196 -6.49 12.72 -26.94
C ASP A 196 -6.85 14.06 -26.24
N MET A 197 -5.92 14.75 -25.57
CA MET A 197 -6.27 15.89 -24.71
C MET A 197 -5.37 17.12 -24.97
N ARG A 198 -5.88 18.01 -25.83
CA ARG A 198 -5.26 19.24 -26.34
C ARG A 198 -5.40 20.42 -25.37
N GLY A 199 -5.07 20.23 -24.09
CA GLY A 199 -5.08 21.28 -23.06
C GLY A 199 -3.74 21.34 -22.34
N TRP A 200 -3.01 22.44 -22.49
CA TRP A 200 -1.66 22.67 -21.95
C TRP A 200 -1.53 22.40 -20.43
N HIS A 201 -2.59 22.62 -19.66
CA HIS A 201 -2.58 22.51 -18.19
C HIS A 201 -2.67 21.06 -17.67
N MET A 202 -3.37 20.18 -18.39
CA MET A 202 -3.58 18.79 -17.96
C MET A 202 -2.33 17.90 -18.17
N HIS A 203 -1.35 18.42 -18.93
CA HIS A 203 -0.06 17.78 -19.15
C HIS A 203 0.84 17.83 -17.91
N ASP A 204 0.84 18.93 -17.15
CA ASP A 204 1.65 19.08 -15.93
C ASP A 204 1.10 18.25 -14.77
N ILE A 205 -0.23 18.22 -14.61
CA ILE A 205 -0.89 17.37 -13.62
C ILE A 205 -0.60 15.90 -13.89
N ARG A 206 -0.71 15.46 -15.15
CA ARG A 206 -0.35 14.10 -15.54
C ARG A 206 1.12 13.81 -15.26
N ARG A 207 2.03 14.76 -15.48
CA ARG A 207 3.47 14.59 -15.25
C ARG A 207 3.80 14.45 -13.75
N VAL A 208 3.17 15.25 -12.89
CA VAL A 208 3.34 15.15 -11.43
C VAL A 208 2.78 13.81 -10.93
N LEU A 209 1.57 13.45 -11.38
CA LEU A 209 0.93 12.18 -11.05
C LEU A 209 1.78 10.99 -11.57
N PHE A 210 2.34 11.10 -12.77
CA PHE A 210 3.21 10.10 -13.39
C PHE A 210 4.49 9.89 -12.58
N ARG A 211 5.20 10.97 -12.24
CA ARG A 211 6.49 10.88 -11.54
C ARG A 211 6.31 10.30 -10.15
N GLN A 212 5.39 10.87 -9.36
CA GLN A 212 5.16 10.38 -8.00
C GLN A 212 4.62 8.95 -8.00
N GLY A 213 3.69 8.62 -8.90
CA GLY A 213 3.12 7.27 -8.94
C GLY A 213 4.15 6.20 -9.27
N ILE A 214 4.91 6.39 -10.34
CA ILE A 214 5.88 5.39 -10.79
C ILE A 214 6.99 5.21 -9.76
N GLU A 215 7.47 6.28 -9.13
CA GLU A 215 8.45 6.19 -8.04
C GLU A 215 7.95 5.28 -6.91
N TYR A 216 6.71 5.50 -6.44
CA TYR A 216 6.09 4.68 -5.41
C TYR A 216 5.87 3.22 -5.83
N PHE A 217 5.41 2.99 -7.06
CA PHE A 217 5.24 1.64 -7.59
C PHE A 217 6.56 0.88 -7.69
N LEU A 218 7.61 1.51 -8.22
CA LEU A 218 8.93 0.89 -8.35
C LEU A 218 9.51 0.57 -6.97
N LEU A 219 9.34 1.48 -6.00
CA LEU A 219 9.75 1.23 -4.62
C LEU A 219 9.06 0.00 -4.04
N THR A 220 7.74 -0.08 -4.16
CA THR A 220 6.93 -1.24 -3.73
C THR A 220 7.38 -2.54 -4.42
N SER A 221 7.58 -2.53 -5.74
CA SER A 221 8.04 -3.70 -6.48
C SER A 221 9.44 -4.16 -6.07
N LEU A 222 10.36 -3.22 -5.79
CA LEU A 222 11.72 -3.54 -5.33
C LEU A 222 11.69 -4.26 -3.97
N VAL A 223 10.98 -3.71 -2.98
CA VAL A 223 10.93 -4.30 -1.63
C VAL A 223 10.19 -5.64 -1.61
N ASN A 224 9.13 -5.79 -2.41
CA ASN A 224 8.42 -7.06 -2.57
C ASN A 224 9.31 -8.10 -3.28
N THR A 225 10.11 -7.70 -4.28
CA THR A 225 11.06 -8.60 -4.95
C THR A 225 12.12 -9.09 -3.97
N SER A 226 12.69 -8.20 -3.15
CA SER A 226 13.64 -8.60 -2.12
C SER A 226 13.02 -9.61 -1.16
N SER A 227 11.78 -9.41 -0.74
CA SER A 227 11.07 -10.35 0.16
C SER A 227 10.91 -11.74 -0.47
N VAL A 228 10.57 -11.82 -1.77
CA VAL A 228 10.50 -13.10 -2.51
C VAL A 228 11.86 -13.80 -2.53
N VAL A 229 12.95 -13.06 -2.74
CA VAL A 229 14.30 -13.64 -2.82
C VAL A 229 14.68 -14.26 -1.48
N PHE A 230 14.48 -13.55 -0.37
CA PHE A 230 14.78 -14.09 0.96
C PHE A 230 13.94 -15.33 1.28
N ALA A 231 12.63 -15.28 1.04
CA ALA A 231 11.73 -16.42 1.25
C ALA A 231 12.08 -17.64 0.37
N ARG A 232 12.68 -17.43 -0.80
CA ARG A 232 13.10 -18.50 -1.72
C ARG A 232 14.44 -19.13 -1.37
N LEU A 233 15.35 -18.35 -0.77
CA LEU A 233 16.66 -18.83 -0.37
C LEU A 233 16.56 -19.82 0.80
N ASN A 234 15.51 -19.72 1.62
CA ASN A 234 15.18 -20.66 2.71
C ASN A 234 16.39 -20.90 3.62
N TYR A 235 16.96 -19.80 4.14
CA TYR A 235 18.09 -19.87 5.07
C TYR A 235 17.63 -20.32 6.45
N ASN A 236 16.66 -19.60 7.01
CA ASN A 236 15.94 -19.95 8.23
C ASN A 236 14.58 -19.24 8.27
N THR A 237 13.72 -19.65 9.20
CA THR A 237 12.34 -19.16 9.29
C THR A 237 12.23 -17.65 9.53
N ILE A 238 13.22 -17.03 10.21
CA ILE A 238 13.21 -15.59 10.49
C ILE A 238 13.64 -14.80 9.26
N MET A 239 14.70 -15.23 8.59
CA MET A 239 15.23 -14.61 7.37
C MET A 239 14.22 -14.65 6.22
N ASP A 240 13.38 -15.68 6.15
CA ASP A 240 12.29 -15.78 5.17
C ASP A 240 11.27 -14.64 5.32
N ILE A 241 11.09 -14.10 6.53
CA ILE A 241 10.07 -13.08 6.85
C ILE A 241 10.67 -11.71 7.23
N ILE A 242 12.00 -11.58 7.29
CA ILE A 242 12.67 -10.38 7.80
C ILE A 242 12.31 -9.12 7.02
N LEU A 243 12.07 -9.25 5.71
CA LEU A 243 11.69 -8.14 4.83
C LEU A 243 10.19 -7.98 4.64
N SER A 244 9.37 -8.88 5.19
CA SER A 244 7.92 -8.87 5.01
C SER A 244 7.27 -7.64 5.64
N VAL A 245 7.63 -7.30 6.89
CA VAL A 245 7.14 -6.08 7.57
C VAL A 245 7.64 -4.81 6.88
N PRO A 246 8.95 -4.66 6.57
CA PRO A 246 9.44 -3.55 5.75
C PRO A 246 8.65 -3.38 4.43
N ALA A 247 8.44 -4.47 3.70
CA ALA A 247 7.74 -4.44 2.42
C ALA A 247 6.28 -4.01 2.58
N LEU A 248 5.57 -4.54 3.58
CA LEU A 248 4.19 -4.12 3.89
C LEU A 248 4.11 -2.63 4.24
N VAL A 249 4.96 -2.16 5.16
CA VAL A 249 4.94 -0.76 5.62
C VAL A 249 5.21 0.20 4.45
N ILE A 250 6.27 -0.07 3.68
CA ILE A 250 6.62 0.76 2.52
C ILE A 250 5.50 0.75 1.47
N SER A 251 4.96 -0.43 1.16
CA SER A 251 3.86 -0.57 0.19
C SER A 251 2.60 0.19 0.64
N MET A 252 2.26 0.09 1.93
CA MET A 252 1.10 0.77 2.49
C MET A 252 1.27 2.29 2.46
N ILE A 253 2.40 2.81 2.96
CA ILE A 253 2.72 4.25 2.91
C ILE A 253 2.65 4.74 1.47
N ALA A 254 3.38 4.09 0.55
CA ALA A 254 3.40 4.43 -0.86
C ALA A 254 1.99 4.45 -1.47
N SER A 255 1.16 3.44 -1.20
CA SER A 255 -0.21 3.35 -1.71
C SER A 255 -1.12 4.44 -1.13
N CYS A 256 -0.99 4.76 0.16
CA CYS A 256 -1.76 5.79 0.83
C CYS A 256 -1.42 7.18 0.28
N HIS A 257 -0.14 7.51 0.12
CA HIS A 257 0.32 8.76 -0.51
C HIS A 257 -0.15 8.87 -1.95
N CYS A 258 -0.16 7.76 -2.69
CA CYS A 258 -0.72 7.72 -4.04
C CYS A 258 -2.21 8.11 -4.06
N VAL A 259 -3.01 7.58 -3.13
CA VAL A 259 -4.44 7.90 -3.02
C VAL A 259 -4.65 9.36 -2.61
N THR A 260 -3.95 9.83 -1.58
CA THR A 260 -4.09 11.22 -1.08
C THR A 260 -3.63 12.25 -2.11
N SER A 261 -2.50 12.00 -2.80
CA SER A 261 -2.00 12.87 -3.89
C SER A 261 -3.02 12.99 -5.04
N LEU A 262 -3.65 11.87 -5.41
CA LEU A 262 -4.69 11.86 -6.43
C LEU A 262 -5.89 12.73 -6.02
N ILE A 263 -6.34 12.61 -4.78
CA ILE A 263 -7.51 13.36 -4.29
C ILE A 263 -7.22 14.85 -4.22
N LEU A 264 -6.07 15.23 -3.67
CA LEU A 264 -5.64 16.64 -3.63
C LEU A 264 -5.60 17.25 -5.03
N THR A 265 -5.12 16.48 -6.00
CA THR A 265 -5.10 16.89 -7.41
C THR A 265 -6.52 17.10 -7.96
N TYR A 266 -7.46 16.19 -7.68
CA TYR A 266 -8.86 16.35 -8.12
C TYR A 266 -9.56 17.54 -7.47
N GLN A 267 -9.32 17.81 -6.18
CA GLN A 267 -9.91 18.95 -5.50
C GLN A 267 -9.38 20.29 -6.03
N GLU A 268 -8.09 20.35 -6.38
CA GLU A 268 -7.51 21.54 -6.99
C GLU A 268 -8.14 21.80 -8.38
N LEU A 269 -8.41 20.74 -9.13
CA LEU A 269 -9.11 20.83 -10.41
C LEU A 269 -10.55 21.34 -10.26
N GLU A 270 -11.32 20.80 -9.31
CA GLU A 270 -12.71 21.26 -9.05
C GLU A 270 -12.74 22.76 -8.68
N LYS A 271 -11.84 23.21 -7.80
CA LYS A 271 -11.75 24.64 -7.43
C LYS A 271 -11.38 25.54 -8.60
N GLN A 272 -10.52 25.08 -9.50
CA GLN A 272 -10.14 25.84 -10.68
C GLN A 272 -11.27 25.91 -11.71
N GLU A 273 -12.05 24.84 -11.88
CA GLU A 273 -13.24 24.85 -12.73
C GLU A 273 -14.30 25.79 -12.18
N GLU A 274 -14.60 25.74 -10.87
CA GLU A 274 -15.51 26.69 -10.21
C GLU A 274 -15.01 28.13 -10.34
N GLY A 275 -13.72 28.39 -10.13
CA GLY A 275 -13.12 29.72 -10.28
C GLY A 275 -13.14 30.24 -11.73
N HIS A 276 -13.00 29.35 -12.72
CA HIS A 276 -13.10 29.69 -14.13
C HIS A 276 -14.55 29.98 -14.53
N GLU A 277 -15.51 29.17 -14.08
CA GLU A 277 -16.95 29.38 -14.31
C GLU A 277 -17.41 30.70 -13.69
N VAL A 278 -17.01 31.00 -12.45
CA VAL A 278 -17.29 32.30 -11.80
C VAL A 278 -16.67 33.46 -12.59
N ARG A 279 -15.43 33.33 -13.09
CA ARG A 279 -14.80 34.39 -13.90
C ARG A 279 -15.53 34.59 -15.24
N VAL A 280 -15.96 33.52 -15.90
CA VAL A 280 -16.75 33.59 -17.15
C VAL A 280 -18.11 34.26 -16.91
N ILE A 281 -18.76 33.97 -15.78
CA ILE A 281 -20.01 34.62 -15.39
C ILE A 281 -19.79 36.13 -15.14
N VAL A 282 -18.73 36.51 -14.40
CA VAL A 282 -18.40 37.91 -14.11
C VAL A 282 -18.06 38.71 -15.38
N ASP A 283 -17.27 38.15 -16.30
CA ASP A 283 -16.94 38.80 -17.58
C ASP A 283 -18.18 38.94 -18.51
N SER A 284 -19.22 38.11 -18.31
CA SER A 284 -20.48 38.20 -19.05
C SER A 284 -21.48 39.20 -18.48
N GLU A 285 -21.30 39.62 -17.22
CA GLU A 285 -22.17 40.57 -16.52
C GLU A 285 -21.64 42.02 -16.53
N GLU A 286 -20.47 42.31 -17.09
CA GLU A 286 -20.05 43.71 -17.29
C GLU A 286 -20.99 44.41 -18.29
N PRO A 287 -21.80 45.41 -17.85
CA PRO A 287 -22.61 46.18 -18.79
C PRO A 287 -21.68 46.98 -19.71
N PRO A 288 -22.02 47.14 -20.99
CA PRO A 288 -21.20 47.95 -21.89
C PRO A 288 -21.14 49.36 -21.31
N LEU A 289 -19.92 49.84 -21.01
CA LEU A 289 -19.66 51.24 -20.68
C LEU A 289 -20.15 52.11 -21.85
N THR A 290 -21.39 52.57 -21.78
CA THR A 290 -21.95 53.55 -22.70
C THR A 290 -21.46 54.93 -22.27
N SER A 291 -20.22 55.28 -22.65
CA SER A 291 -19.76 56.66 -22.61
C SER A 291 -20.42 57.44 -23.77
N ARG A 292 -21.72 57.73 -23.66
CA ARG A 292 -22.41 58.68 -24.52
C ARG A 292 -22.87 59.86 -23.67
N ILE A 293 -21.99 60.86 -23.59
CA ILE A 293 -22.30 62.17 -23.04
C ILE A 293 -22.87 62.98 -24.20
N ASP A 294 -24.19 63.09 -24.28
CA ASP A 294 -24.85 64.01 -25.21
C ASP A 294 -24.79 65.42 -24.60
N ILE A 295 -24.07 66.33 -25.28
CA ILE A 295 -24.01 67.77 -24.96
C ILE A 295 -25.19 68.44 -25.67
N PRO A 296 -26.08 69.15 -24.97
CA PRO A 296 -27.17 69.89 -25.60
C PRO A 296 -26.66 71.19 -26.26
N PRO A 297 -27.33 71.66 -27.34
CA PRO A 297 -26.95 72.85 -28.09
C PRO A 297 -27.15 74.17 -27.32
#